data_AF-A0A6L9MHR3-F1
#
_entry.id   AF-A0A6L9MHR3-F1
#
_cell.length_a   1.000
_cell.length_b   1.000
_cell.length_c   1.000
_cell.angle_alpha   90.00
_cell.angle_beta   90.00
_cell.angle_gamma   90.00
#
_symmetry.space_group_name_H-M   'P 1'
#
loop_
_entity.id
_entity.type
_entity.pdbx_description
1 polymer ?
#
loop_
_entity_poly.entity_id
_entity_poly.type
_entity_poly.pdbx_seq_one_letter_code
_entity_poly.pdbx_strand_id
1 'polypeptide(L)'
;MLGFGLLGFAMERLSIPTAPAVLAVILGPLAEASLRRSLLISRGEFGYLFQSPISLVLIAVILLMIGVPLWRIATGRRKKSVVPIDPEATS
;
A
#
# COMPACT_ATOMS: atom_id res chain seq x y z
N MET A 1 10.29 -5.54 -25.35
CA MET A 1 11.44 -4.75 -24.83
C MET A 1 11.10 -3.28 -24.63
N LEU A 2 10.56 -2.57 -25.63
CA LEU A 2 10.12 -1.17 -25.45
C LEU A 2 9.05 -0.97 -24.36
N GLY A 3 8.09 -1.90 -24.23
CA GLY A 3 7.04 -1.82 -23.20
C GLY A 3 7.58 -1.86 -21.77
N PHE A 4 8.55 -2.73 -21.47
CA PHE A 4 9.18 -2.79 -20.15
C PHE A 4 10.08 -1.58 -19.88
N GLY A 5 10.74 -1.02 -20.90
CA GLY A 5 11.50 0.23 -20.77
C GLY A 5 10.61 1.43 -20.44
N LEU A 6 9.44 1.54 -21.07
CA LEU A 6 8.46 2.57 -20.76
C LEU A 6 7.87 2.40 -19.35
N LEU A 7 7.65 1.16 -18.93
CA LEU A 7 7.13 0.83 -17.60
C LEU A 7 8.15 1.18 -16.50
N GLY A 8 9.43 0.88 -16.71
CA GLY A 8 10.52 1.31 -15.82
C GLY A 8 10.64 2.83 -15.74
N PHE A 9 10.55 3.53 -16.88
CA PHE A 9 10.55 5.00 -16.91
C PHE A 9 9.34 5.62 -16.17
N ALA A 10 8.16 5.00 -16.28
CA ALA A 10 6.98 5.43 -15.53
C ALA A 10 7.14 5.23 -14.02
N MET A 11 7.74 4.12 -13.58
CA MET A 11 8.02 3.86 -12.17
C MET A 11 9.03 4.85 -11.57
N GLU A 12 10.07 5.20 -12.34
CA GLU A 12 11.04 6.25 -11.98
C GLU A 12 10.33 7.61 -11.79
N ARG A 13 9.45 7.98 -12.74
CA ARG A 13 8.67 9.22 -12.68
C ARG A 13 7.67 9.26 -11.53
N LEU A 14 7.10 8.12 -11.16
CA LEU A 14 6.16 8.00 -10.05
C LEU A 14 6.87 7.80 -8.70
N SER A 15 8.21 7.75 -8.67
CA SER A 15 9.02 7.46 -7.48
C SER A 15 8.57 6.20 -6.74
N ILE A 16 8.00 5.23 -7.47
CA ILE A 16 7.55 3.96 -6.91
C ILE A 16 8.80 3.09 -6.76
N PRO A 17 9.20 2.70 -5.54
CA PRO A 17 10.37 1.87 -5.37
C PRO A 17 10.13 0.50 -6.03
N THR A 18 11.17 -0.10 -6.60
CA THR A 18 11.08 -1.38 -7.33
C THR A 18 10.61 -2.52 -6.43
N ALA A 19 11.02 -2.54 -5.16
CA ALA A 19 10.63 -3.58 -4.20
C ALA A 19 9.10 -3.68 -3.97
N PRO A 20 8.36 -2.59 -3.63
CA PRO A 20 6.90 -2.57 -3.60
C PRO A 20 6.23 -3.04 -4.88
N ALA A 21 6.78 -2.71 -6.06
CA ALA A 21 6.19 -3.13 -7.33
C ALA A 21 6.30 -4.65 -7.53
N VAL A 22 7.46 -5.24 -7.23
CA VAL A 22 7.64 -6.70 -7.26
C VAL A 22 6.70 -7.38 -6.26
N LEU A 23 6.58 -6.82 -5.04
CA LEU A 23 5.66 -7.33 -4.03
C LEU A 23 4.21 -7.29 -4.52
N ALA A 24 3.79 -6.21 -5.16
CA ALA A 24 2.44 -6.09 -5.73
C ALA A 24 2.18 -7.14 -6.83
N VAL A 25 3.16 -7.42 -7.69
CA VAL A 25 3.06 -8.47 -8.72
C VAL A 25 2.90 -9.87 -8.10
N ILE A 26 3.56 -10.13 -6.98
CA ILE A 26 3.45 -11.41 -6.25
C ILE A 26 2.12 -11.50 -5.49
N LEU A 27 1.76 -10.43 -4.78
CA LEU A 27 0.56 -10.39 -3.92
C LEU A 27 -0.73 -10.27 -4.72
N GLY A 28 -0.71 -9.66 -5.90
CA GLY A 28 -1.90 -9.44 -6.73
C GLY A 28 -2.64 -10.76 -7.06
N PRO A 29 -1.98 -11.76 -7.66
CA PRO A 29 -2.58 -13.07 -7.92
C PRO A 29 -3.06 -13.77 -6.64
N LEU A 30 -2.34 -13.60 -5.54
CA LEU A 30 -2.69 -14.18 -4.24
C LEU A 30 -3.97 -13.55 -3.66
N ALA A 31 -4.11 -12.23 -3.81
CA ALA A 31 -5.29 -11.48 -3.42
C ALA A 31 -6.49 -11.85 -4.30
N GLU A 32 -6.32 -11.94 -5.61
CA GLU A 32 -7.40 -12.37 -6.52
C GLU A 32 -7.85 -13.80 -6.21
N ALA A 33 -6.91 -14.73 -6.00
CA ALA A 33 -7.23 -16.11 -5.65
C ALA A 33 -8.02 -16.19 -4.33
N SER A 34 -7.60 -15.41 -3.32
CA SER A 34 -8.30 -15.35 -2.03
C SER A 34 -9.70 -14.74 -2.16
N LEU A 35 -9.85 -13.69 -2.97
CA LEU A 35 -11.13 -13.05 -3.26
C LEU A 35 -12.06 -13.99 -4.04
N ARG A 36 -11.57 -14.67 -5.08
CA ARG A 36 -12.35 -15.66 -5.83
C ARG A 36 -12.79 -16.79 -4.91
N ARG A 37 -11.89 -17.30 -4.06
CA ARG A 37 -12.20 -18.36 -3.10
C ARG A 37 -13.28 -17.94 -2.12
N SER A 38 -13.20 -16.73 -1.55
CA SER A 38 -14.20 -16.23 -0.62
C SER A 38 -15.56 -16.06 -1.29
N LEU A 39 -15.61 -15.54 -2.52
CA LEU A 39 -16.84 -15.38 -3.29
C LEU A 39 -17.46 -16.73 -3.71
N LEU A 40 -16.63 -17.72 -4.06
CA LEU A 40 -17.13 -19.07 -4.33
C LEU A 40 -17.77 -19.71 -3.09
N ILE A 41 -17.17 -19.50 -1.91
CA ILE A 41 -17.72 -19.97 -0.63
C ILE A 41 -19.03 -19.23 -0.28
N SER A 42 -19.11 -17.92 -0.56
CA SER A 42 -20.31 -17.11 -0.31
C SER A 42 -21.37 -17.21 -1.42
N ARG A 43 -21.25 -18.16 -2.37
CA ARG A 43 -22.16 -18.34 -3.51
C ARG A 43 -22.33 -17.07 -4.37
N GLY A 44 -21.29 -16.25 -4.47
CA GLY A 44 -21.27 -15.02 -5.25
C GLY A 44 -21.86 -13.80 -4.52
N GLU A 45 -22.26 -13.92 -3.26
CA GLU A 45 -22.72 -12.76 -2.50
C GLU A 45 -21.53 -11.91 -2.02
N PHE A 46 -21.34 -10.75 -2.67
CA PHE A 46 -20.35 -9.74 -2.26
C PHE A 46 -20.63 -9.18 -0.85
N GLY A 47 -21.87 -9.28 -0.36
CA GLY A 47 -22.25 -8.85 0.98
C GLY A 47 -21.52 -9.59 2.09
N TYR A 48 -21.06 -10.82 1.84
CA TYR A 48 -20.34 -11.64 2.81
C TYR A 48 -19.02 -11.00 3.29
N LEU A 49 -18.34 -10.24 2.43
CA LEU A 49 -17.13 -9.49 2.77
C LEU A 49 -17.38 -8.41 3.84
N PHE A 50 -18.61 -7.92 3.95
CA PHE A 50 -19.03 -6.91 4.92
C PHE A 50 -19.80 -7.49 6.12
N GLN A 51 -20.27 -8.74 6.03
CA GLN A 51 -20.95 -9.40 7.14
C GLN A 51 -19.98 -10.01 8.16
N SER A 52 -18.75 -10.31 7.76
CA SER A 52 -17.75 -10.88 8.65
C SER A 52 -17.14 -9.79 9.57
N PRO A 53 -17.28 -9.86 10.90
CA PRO A 53 -16.78 -8.83 11.82
C PRO A 53 -15.26 -8.65 11.72
N ILE A 54 -14.53 -9.74 11.46
CA ILE A 54 -13.07 -9.71 11.24
C ILE A 54 -12.72 -8.90 9.98
N SER A 55 -13.49 -9.08 8.90
CA SER A 55 -13.28 -8.38 7.64
C SER A 55 -13.51 -6.87 7.80
N LEU A 56 -14.58 -6.49 8.51
CA LEU A 56 -14.88 -5.10 8.84
C LEU A 56 -13.76 -4.44 9.64
N VAL A 57 -13.24 -5.11 10.67
CA VAL A 57 -12.12 -4.59 11.47
C VAL A 57 -10.88 -4.41 10.60
N LEU A 58 -10.57 -5.38 9.74
CA LEU A 58 -9.39 -5.30 8.87
C LEU A 58 -9.51 -4.15 7.86
N ILE A 59 -10.67 -3.98 7.22
CA ILE A 59 -10.95 -2.87 6.31
C ILE A 59 -10.81 -1.53 7.05
N ALA A 60 -11.36 -1.42 8.26
CA ALA A 60 -11.25 -0.21 9.07
C ALA A 60 -9.78 0.13 9.39
N VAL A 61 -8.96 -0.86 9.75
CA VAL A 61 -7.53 -0.67 10.00
C VAL A 61 -6.79 -0.21 8.74
N ILE A 62 -7.07 -0.82 7.59
CA ILE A 62 -6.48 -0.43 6.29
C ILE A 62 -6.83 1.02 5.97
N LEU A 63 -8.11 1.39 6.09
CA LEU A 63 -8.59 2.75 5.85
C LEU A 63 -7.96 3.76 6.81
N LEU A 64 -7.73 3.39 8.07
CA LEU A 64 -7.08 4.26 9.05
C LEU A 64 -5.58 4.43 8.73
N MET A 65 -4.88 3.34 8.41
CA MET A 65 -3.47 3.35 8.02
C MET A 65 -3.20 4.21 6.79
N ILE A 66 -4.08 4.17 5.78
CA ILE A 66 -3.95 4.96 4.56
C ILE A 66 -4.52 6.37 4.77
N GLY A 67 -5.65 6.51 5.44
CA GLY A 67 -6.37 7.76 5.63
C GLY A 67 -5.63 8.76 6.51
N VAL A 68 -4.96 8.32 7.58
CA VAL A 68 -4.18 9.19 8.48
C VAL A 68 -3.04 9.92 7.75
N PRO A 69 -2.09 9.26 7.05
CA PRO A 69 -1.04 9.96 6.32
C PRO A 69 -1.61 10.79 5.18
N LEU A 70 -2.65 10.32 4.48
CA LEU A 70 -3.28 11.06 3.38
C LEU A 70 -3.92 12.37 3.89
N TRP A 71 -4.61 12.33 5.04
CA TRP A 71 -5.13 13.50 5.72
C TRP A 71 -4.00 14.43 6.17
N ARG A 72 -2.90 13.91 6.72
CA ARG A 72 -1.75 14.72 7.17
C ARG A 72 -1.00 15.39 6.01
N ILE A 73 -0.92 14.73 4.86
CA ILE A 73 -0.40 15.30 3.61
C ILE A 73 -1.35 16.41 3.13
N ALA A 74 -2.66 16.15 3.09
CA ALA A 74 -3.67 17.12 2.68
C ALA A 74 -3.76 18.33 3.62
N THR A 75 -3.46 18.16 4.92
CA THR A 75 -3.48 19.23 5.95
C THR A 75 -2.12 19.85 6.25
N GLY A 76 -1.09 19.56 5.45
CA GLY A 76 0.13 20.38 5.38
C GLY A 76 1.11 20.32 6.56
N ARG A 77 1.04 19.32 7.47
CA ARG A 77 2.00 19.24 8.59
C ARG A 77 3.26 18.44 8.23
N ARG A 78 4.15 19.07 7.46
CA ARG A 78 5.54 18.60 7.26
C ARG A 78 6.36 18.84 8.53
N LYS A 79 6.49 17.83 9.40
CA LYS A 79 7.64 17.78 10.31
C LYS A 79 8.79 17.07 9.60
N LYS A 80 9.71 17.85 9.03
CA LYS A 80 11.05 17.37 8.69
C LYS A 80 11.79 17.13 10.00
N SER A 81 12.05 15.87 10.33
CA SER A 81 13.02 15.52 11.37
C SER A 81 14.41 15.79 10.79
N VAL A 82 14.96 16.97 11.07
CA VAL A 82 16.39 17.24 10.87
C VAL A 82 17.11 16.50 12.00
N VAL A 83 17.88 15.47 11.67
CA VAL A 83 18.86 14.87 12.59
C VAL A 83 20.01 15.86 12.69
N PRO A 84 20.29 16.47 13.86
CA PRO A 84 21.49 17.26 14.06
C PRO A 84 22.71 16.32 13.94
N ILE A 85 23.68 16.69 13.10
CA ILE A 85 24.99 16.04 13.10
C ILE A 85 25.81 16.76 14.18
N ASP A 86 26.06 16.08 15.28
CA ASP A 86 26.89 16.60 16.37
C ASP A 86 28.34 16.78 15.86
N PRO A 87 28.91 17.99 15.93
CA PRO A 87 30.27 18.26 15.44
C PRO A 87 31.39 17.72 16.34
N GLU A 88 31.09 17.00 17.43
CA GLU A 88 32.08 16.52 18.42
C GLU A 88 32.65 15.12 18.15
N ALA A 89 32.25 14.44 17.08
CA ALA A 89 32.79 13.10 16.75
C ALA A 89 34.12 13.11 15.97
N THR A 90 34.81 14.25 15.88
CA THR A 90 36.10 14.37 15.18
C THR A 90 37.06 15.24 15.99
N SER A 91 37.52 14.73 17.12
CA SER A 91 38.71 15.21 17.83
C SER A 91 39.32 14.10 18.65
#